data_AF-A0ABD6QK17-F1
#
_entry.id   AF-A0ABD6QK17-F1
#
_cell.length_a   1.000
_cell.length_b   1.000
_cell.length_c   1.000
_cell.angle_alpha   90.00
_cell.angle_beta   90.00
_cell.angle_gamma   90.00
#
_symmetry.space_group_name_H-M   'P 1'
#
loop_
_entity.id
_entity.type
_entity.pdbx_description
1 polymer ?
#
loop_
_entity_poly.entity_id
_entity_poly.type
_entity_poly.pdbx_seq_one_letter_code
_entity_poly.pdbx_strand_id
1 'polypeptide(L)'
;MDWLGDQTRLDRPSYRLENVLTFGFNAFGGARNQVTNALNGVWLGHPVHPPLASLSSGVLGATVALDAYQVTVGRRAKAIDGSLMAQHTLALGILANLGAAVTGATDWQHTHEQARRIGLVHGLLNLTATAMYALSWTERRRKHHLRASLISAVGYAISMSSGVLGGHLVFASGVGTDQSGPQLESAQWVPALAQDCLPDQGLHRVEVDNVGVVLFRSEDGIRAVGEFCPHLAAPMADGWVDRGKVVCPWHGSQFDPESGEVVRGPASAPLPCYQVRTRGGVIEVRATSERPVDDESVVTEACFAEACLTDDNSEAAL
;
A
#
# COMPACT_ATOMS: atom_id res chain seq x y z
N MET A 1 4.30 6.84 19.02
CA MET A 1 5.42 6.65 18.08
C MET A 1 6.06 7.98 17.68
N ASP A 2 5.41 9.08 18.01
CA ASP A 2 5.80 10.47 17.71
C ASP A 2 7.24 10.79 18.08
N TRP A 3 7.71 10.30 19.23
CA TRP A 3 9.11 10.46 19.65
C TRP A 3 10.15 9.98 18.61
N LEU A 4 9.87 8.87 17.90
CA LEU A 4 10.76 8.36 16.84
C LEU A 4 10.61 9.19 15.55
N GLY A 5 9.37 9.60 15.26
CA GLY A 5 9.04 10.51 14.17
C GLY A 5 9.75 11.86 14.28
N ASP A 6 10.00 12.34 15.49
CA ASP A 6 10.63 13.64 15.76
C ASP A 6 12.17 13.61 15.71
N GLN A 7 12.79 12.44 15.51
CA GLN A 7 14.24 12.29 15.47
C GLN A 7 14.85 12.77 14.14
N THR A 8 14.99 14.09 13.96
CA THR A 8 15.60 14.74 12.77
C THR A 8 17.01 14.26 12.45
N ARG A 9 17.72 13.70 13.44
CA ARG A 9 19.04 13.08 13.25
C ARG A 9 19.00 11.88 12.29
N LEU A 10 17.84 11.24 12.10
CA LEU A 10 17.65 10.11 11.18
C LEU A 10 17.43 10.54 9.71
N ASP A 11 17.25 11.83 9.44
CA ASP A 11 17.06 12.33 8.06
C ASP A 11 18.30 12.11 7.21
N ARG A 12 19.47 12.58 7.69
CA ARG A 12 20.72 12.44 6.93
C ARG A 12 21.04 10.98 6.53
N PRO A 13 21.01 9.99 7.44
CA PRO A 13 21.27 8.60 7.04
C PRO A 13 20.19 8.07 6.10
N SER A 14 18.91 8.43 6.30
CA SER A 14 17.85 7.97 5.39
C SER A 14 18.02 8.53 3.97
N TYR A 15 18.31 9.81 3.79
CA TYR A 15 18.53 10.40 2.45
C TYR A 15 19.79 9.88 1.76
N ARG A 16 20.85 9.54 2.52
CA ARG A 16 22.01 8.86 1.95
C ARG A 16 21.65 7.48 1.39
N LEU A 17 20.82 6.73 2.11
CA LEU A 17 20.40 5.41 1.66
C LEU A 17 19.51 5.50 0.40
N GLU A 18 18.58 6.45 0.34
CA GLU A 18 17.80 6.71 -0.89
C GLU A 18 18.70 7.04 -2.09
N ASN A 19 19.73 7.85 -1.91
CA ASN A 19 20.65 8.17 -3.02
C ASN A 19 21.36 6.91 -3.54
N VAL A 20 21.74 5.99 -2.65
CA VAL A 20 22.34 4.70 -3.03
C VAL A 20 21.31 3.83 -3.78
N LEU A 21 20.07 3.76 -3.29
CA LEU A 21 18.99 3.02 -3.95
C LEU A 21 18.70 3.60 -5.34
N THR A 22 18.61 4.93 -5.45
CA THR A 22 18.41 5.65 -6.71
C THR A 22 19.53 5.35 -7.70
N PHE A 23 20.79 5.36 -7.25
CA PHE A 23 21.92 4.97 -8.07
C PHE A 23 21.81 3.49 -8.53
N GLY A 24 21.44 2.59 -7.63
CA GLY A 24 21.17 1.19 -7.95
C GLY A 24 20.07 1.01 -9.00
N PHE A 25 18.95 1.72 -8.85
CA PHE A 25 17.85 1.67 -9.82
C PHE A 25 18.24 2.27 -11.17
N ASN A 26 19.05 3.32 -11.17
CA ASN A 26 19.57 3.92 -12.41
C ASN A 26 20.50 2.96 -13.18
N ALA A 27 21.18 2.03 -12.49
CA ALA A 27 22.03 1.03 -13.14
C ALA A 27 21.23 0.06 -14.03
N PHE A 28 19.90 -0.07 -13.86
CA PHE A 28 19.04 -0.84 -14.77
C PHE A 28 18.80 -0.15 -16.13
N GLY A 29 19.23 1.10 -16.31
CA GLY A 29 19.13 1.82 -17.59
C GLY A 29 17.70 1.84 -18.12
N GLY A 30 17.51 1.41 -19.37
CA GLY A 30 16.20 1.37 -20.02
C GLY A 30 15.17 0.45 -19.35
N ALA A 31 15.62 -0.54 -18.56
CA ALA A 31 14.73 -1.44 -17.84
C ALA A 31 14.26 -0.89 -16.47
N ARG A 32 14.77 0.26 -16.04
CA ARG A 32 14.47 0.85 -14.71
C ARG A 32 12.97 0.87 -14.41
N ASN A 33 12.16 1.42 -15.32
CA ASN A 33 10.72 1.56 -15.09
C ASN A 33 10.01 0.21 -14.96
N GLN A 34 10.39 -0.79 -15.77
CA GLN A 34 9.81 -2.14 -15.69
C GLN A 34 10.14 -2.79 -14.35
N VAL A 35 11.39 -2.67 -13.89
CA VAL A 35 11.83 -3.22 -12.60
C VAL A 35 11.13 -2.50 -11.46
N THR A 36 11.11 -1.16 -11.44
CA THR A 36 10.45 -0.41 -10.36
C THR A 36 8.95 -0.63 -10.33
N ASN A 37 8.27 -0.71 -11.48
CA ASN A 37 6.84 -1.01 -11.53
C ASN A 37 6.54 -2.42 -10.99
N ALA A 38 7.38 -3.41 -11.32
CA ALA A 38 7.26 -4.77 -10.80
C ALA A 38 7.42 -4.81 -9.27
N LEU A 39 8.40 -4.08 -8.73
CA LEU A 39 8.68 -4.03 -7.29
C LEU A 39 7.63 -3.24 -6.50
N ASN A 40 7.13 -2.13 -7.03
CA ASN A 40 6.02 -1.35 -6.45
C ASN A 40 4.66 -2.06 -6.60
N GLY A 41 4.58 -3.17 -7.34
CA GLY A 41 3.34 -3.94 -7.47
C GLY A 41 2.28 -3.33 -8.39
N VAL A 42 2.70 -2.54 -9.38
CA VAL A 42 1.78 -1.96 -10.38
C VAL A 42 0.91 -3.03 -11.05
N TRP A 43 1.48 -4.21 -11.32
CA TRP A 43 0.77 -5.35 -11.92
C TRP A 43 -0.25 -6.03 -10.99
N LEU A 44 -0.18 -5.78 -9.68
CA LEU A 44 -1.15 -6.26 -8.68
C LEU A 44 -2.23 -5.21 -8.37
N GLY A 45 -2.00 -3.94 -8.73
CA GLY A 45 -2.80 -2.81 -8.26
C GLY A 45 -2.49 -2.40 -6.81
N HIS A 46 -1.58 -3.08 -6.12
CA HIS A 46 -1.17 -2.80 -4.75
C HIS A 46 0.30 -3.20 -4.51
N PRO A 47 0.97 -2.70 -3.45
CA PRO A 47 2.37 -3.01 -3.20
C PRO A 47 2.65 -4.51 -3.02
N VAL A 48 3.85 -4.96 -3.44
CA VAL A 48 4.31 -6.36 -3.28
C VAL A 48 4.83 -6.62 -1.87
N HIS A 49 5.25 -5.58 -1.15
CA HIS A 49 5.83 -5.70 0.18
C HIS A 49 4.91 -6.39 1.21
N PRO A 50 3.62 -6.02 1.38
CA PRO A 50 2.77 -6.61 2.40
C PRO A 50 2.53 -8.13 2.25
N PRO A 51 2.27 -8.68 1.05
CA PRO A 51 2.20 -10.14 0.87
C PRO A 51 3.49 -10.87 1.27
N LEU A 52 4.67 -10.37 0.88
CA LEU A 52 5.95 -10.98 1.23
C LEU A 52 6.27 -10.87 2.73
N ALA A 53 5.96 -9.73 3.34
CA ALA A 53 6.09 -9.53 4.78
C ALA A 53 5.16 -10.47 5.58
N SER A 54 3.94 -10.68 5.08
CA SER A 54 2.95 -11.60 5.67
C SER A 54 3.42 -13.06 5.57
N LEU A 55 3.88 -13.47 4.39
CA LEU A 55 4.47 -14.79 4.17
C LEU A 55 5.65 -15.03 5.12
N SER A 56 6.55 -14.05 5.21
CA SER A 56 7.71 -14.14 6.09
C SER A 56 7.30 -14.32 7.55
N SER A 57 6.40 -13.45 8.04
CA SER A 57 5.93 -13.49 9.44
C SER A 57 5.27 -14.81 9.78
N GLY A 58 4.41 -15.34 8.90
CA GLY A 58 3.75 -16.63 9.11
C GLY A 58 4.73 -17.81 9.12
N VAL A 59 5.65 -17.86 8.16
CA VAL A 59 6.63 -18.96 8.03
C VAL A 59 7.66 -18.94 9.17
N LEU A 60 8.10 -17.77 9.61
CA LEU A 60 9.02 -17.63 10.75
C LEU A 60 8.31 -17.92 12.08
N GLY A 61 7.05 -17.52 12.22
CA GLY A 61 6.21 -17.94 13.35
C GLY A 61 6.07 -19.46 13.44
N ALA A 62 5.85 -20.13 12.30
CA ALA A 62 5.83 -21.59 12.24
C ALA A 62 7.19 -22.20 12.63
N THR A 63 8.31 -21.58 12.24
CA THR A 63 9.66 -22.01 12.65
C THR A 63 9.80 -22.00 14.19
N VAL A 64 9.40 -20.91 14.83
CA VAL A 64 9.48 -20.77 16.30
C VAL A 64 8.51 -21.74 16.99
N ALA A 65 7.33 -21.96 16.44
CA ALA A 65 6.38 -22.94 16.96
C ALA A 65 6.92 -24.38 16.90
N LEU A 66 7.56 -24.75 15.78
CA LEU A 66 8.22 -26.05 15.61
C LEU A 66 9.40 -26.23 16.57
N ASP A 67 10.19 -25.17 16.80
CA ASP A 67 11.25 -25.15 17.80
C ASP A 67 10.69 -25.38 19.22
N ALA A 68 9.63 -24.66 19.59
CA ALA A 68 8.99 -24.80 20.90
C ALA A 68 8.40 -26.21 21.10
N TYR A 69 7.77 -26.77 20.06
CA TYR A 69 7.25 -28.13 20.07
C TYR A 69 8.36 -29.17 20.32
N GLN A 70 9.53 -29.01 19.70
CA GLN A 70 10.66 -29.93 19.91
C GLN A 70 11.21 -29.87 21.35
N VAL A 71 11.29 -28.68 21.92
CA VAL A 71 11.78 -28.50 23.30
C VAL A 71 10.80 -29.08 24.33
N THR A 72 9.49 -28.95 24.08
CA THR A 72 8.43 -29.33 25.04
C THR A 72 7.94 -30.78 24.89
N VAL A 73 7.73 -31.24 23.65
CA VAL A 73 7.09 -32.54 23.32
C VAL A 73 8.08 -33.51 22.65
N GLY A 74 9.00 -32.99 21.83
CA GLY A 74 9.86 -33.76 20.92
C GLY A 74 10.79 -34.81 21.56
N ARG A 75 11.00 -34.79 22.89
CA ARG A 75 11.72 -35.89 23.58
C ARG A 75 10.92 -37.21 23.65
N ARG A 76 9.59 -37.17 23.46
CA ARG A 76 8.71 -38.36 23.56
C ARG A 76 8.21 -38.89 22.21
N ALA A 77 8.17 -38.07 21.17
CA ALA A 77 7.62 -38.45 19.85
C ALA A 77 8.74 -38.54 18.79
N LYS A 78 9.19 -39.75 18.46
CA LYS A 78 10.15 -40.02 17.36
C LYS A 78 9.54 -39.91 15.95
N ALA A 79 8.27 -39.54 15.83
CA ALA A 79 7.51 -39.68 14.59
C ALA A 79 7.64 -38.50 13.60
N ILE A 80 8.08 -37.31 14.04
CA ILE A 80 8.20 -36.11 13.19
C ILE A 80 9.58 -35.50 13.38
N ASP A 81 10.35 -35.37 12.29
CA ASP A 81 11.62 -34.62 12.29
C ASP A 81 11.33 -33.12 12.23
N GLY A 82 10.88 -32.57 13.37
CA GLY A 82 10.61 -31.14 13.50
C GLY A 82 11.85 -30.29 13.20
N SER A 83 13.05 -30.84 13.35
CA SER A 83 14.29 -30.09 13.14
C SER A 83 14.54 -29.79 11.66
N LEU A 84 14.23 -30.75 10.79
CA LEU A 84 14.27 -30.60 9.34
C LEU A 84 13.16 -29.65 8.86
N MET A 85 11.94 -29.80 9.39
CA MET A 85 10.82 -28.91 9.03
C MET A 85 11.11 -27.45 9.43
N ALA A 86 11.59 -27.23 10.66
CA ALA A 86 11.97 -25.91 11.14
C ALA A 86 13.12 -25.32 10.31
N GLN A 87 14.03 -26.15 9.80
CA GLN A 87 15.04 -25.70 8.86
C GLN A 87 14.39 -25.23 7.55
N HIS A 88 13.56 -26.04 6.88
CA HIS A 88 12.92 -25.62 5.63
C HIS A 88 12.07 -24.36 5.75
N THR A 89 11.29 -24.23 6.82
CA THR A 89 10.51 -23.01 7.09
C THR A 89 11.46 -21.82 7.32
N LEU A 90 12.55 -21.98 8.06
CA LEU A 90 13.53 -20.92 8.26
C LEU A 90 14.15 -20.44 6.94
N ALA A 91 14.49 -21.35 6.02
CA ALA A 91 14.98 -20.97 4.68
C ALA A 91 13.96 -20.15 3.91
N LEU A 92 12.72 -20.64 3.84
CA LEU A 92 11.65 -19.96 3.13
C LEU A 92 11.37 -18.58 3.74
N GLY A 93 11.38 -18.47 5.07
CA GLY A 93 11.23 -17.21 5.78
C GLY A 93 12.36 -16.21 5.48
N ILE A 94 13.62 -16.67 5.41
CA ILE A 94 14.74 -15.82 5.01
C ILE A 94 14.57 -15.31 3.58
N LEU A 95 14.17 -16.18 2.64
CA LEU A 95 13.92 -15.78 1.26
C LEU A 95 12.77 -14.75 1.16
N ALA A 96 11.67 -14.98 1.88
CA ALA A 96 10.56 -14.04 1.96
C ALA A 96 10.99 -12.69 2.57
N ASN A 97 11.82 -12.68 3.61
CA ASN A 97 12.40 -11.47 4.19
C ASN A 97 13.26 -10.68 3.19
N LEU A 98 14.09 -11.37 2.41
CA LEU A 98 14.91 -10.71 1.39
C LEU A 98 14.03 -10.06 0.32
N GLY A 99 13.00 -10.77 -0.15
CA GLY A 99 12.02 -10.22 -1.08
C GLY A 99 11.31 -9.00 -0.49
N ALA A 100 10.79 -9.12 0.73
CA ALA A 100 10.12 -8.03 1.44
C ALA A 100 11.05 -6.83 1.68
N ALA A 101 12.34 -7.05 1.96
CA ALA A 101 13.31 -5.98 2.14
C ALA A 101 13.56 -5.19 0.83
N VAL A 102 13.63 -5.88 -0.31
CA VAL A 102 13.81 -5.24 -1.63
C VAL A 102 12.57 -4.44 -2.02
N THR A 103 11.38 -5.03 -1.93
CA THR A 103 10.14 -4.35 -2.29
C THR A 103 9.85 -3.20 -1.31
N GLY A 104 10.02 -3.44 0.00
CA GLY A 104 9.84 -2.42 1.04
C GLY A 104 10.83 -1.26 0.92
N ALA A 105 12.08 -1.50 0.51
CA ALA A 105 13.03 -0.42 0.23
C ALA A 105 12.60 0.41 -1.00
N THR A 106 11.95 -0.22 -1.98
CA THR A 106 11.43 0.45 -3.17
C THR A 106 10.28 1.39 -2.81
N ASP A 107 9.36 0.93 -1.95
CA ASP A 107 8.24 1.73 -1.45
C ASP A 107 8.74 2.86 -0.52
N TRP A 108 9.67 2.54 0.38
CA TRP A 108 10.18 3.46 1.39
C TRP A 108 10.92 4.68 0.83
N GLN A 109 11.65 4.53 -0.29
CA GLN A 109 12.54 5.58 -0.80
C GLN A 109 11.82 6.90 -1.12
N HIS A 110 10.51 6.84 -1.40
CA HIS A 110 9.68 8.00 -1.72
C HIS A 110 8.92 8.59 -0.53
N THR A 111 9.11 8.02 0.68
CA THR A 111 8.49 8.53 1.91
C THR A 111 9.22 9.76 2.44
N HIS A 112 8.48 10.61 3.17
CA HIS A 112 8.99 11.85 3.75
C HIS A 112 8.83 11.88 5.27
N GLU A 113 9.55 12.81 5.90
CA GLU A 113 9.40 13.20 7.30
C GLU A 113 9.29 12.01 8.29
N GLN A 114 8.23 11.96 9.09
CA GLN A 114 8.02 10.95 10.12
C GLN A 114 7.98 9.53 9.55
N ALA A 115 7.24 9.31 8.45
CA ALA A 115 7.11 8.00 7.82
C ALA A 115 8.47 7.46 7.37
N ARG A 116 9.32 8.36 6.83
CA ARG A 116 10.68 8.01 6.40
C ARG A 116 11.55 7.52 7.56
N ARG A 117 11.52 8.22 8.69
CA ARG A 117 12.33 7.88 9.88
C ARG A 117 11.87 6.56 10.50
N ILE A 118 10.56 6.38 10.64
CA ILE A 118 9.96 5.13 11.14
C ILE A 118 10.32 3.98 10.20
N GLY A 119 10.22 4.18 8.88
CA GLY A 119 10.57 3.19 7.86
C GLY A 119 12.03 2.76 7.91
N LEU A 120 12.95 3.69 8.16
CA LEU A 120 14.37 3.37 8.33
C LEU A 120 14.60 2.42 9.51
N VAL A 121 13.99 2.72 10.67
CA VAL A 121 14.15 1.90 11.88
C VAL A 121 13.47 0.54 11.72
N HIS A 122 12.27 0.51 11.14
CA HIS A 122 11.57 -0.72 10.78
C HIS A 122 12.43 -1.62 9.88
N GLY A 123 13.02 -1.06 8.83
CA GLY A 123 13.93 -1.77 7.93
C GLY A 123 15.16 -2.31 8.65
N LEU A 124 15.83 -1.50 9.48
CA LEU A 124 17.02 -1.91 10.24
C LEU A 124 16.73 -3.03 11.25
N LEU A 125 15.59 -2.97 11.95
CA LEU A 125 15.15 -4.03 12.85
C LEU A 125 14.91 -5.35 12.10
N ASN A 126 14.26 -5.29 10.93
CA ASN A 126 14.01 -6.48 10.11
C ASN A 126 15.28 -7.04 9.45
N LEU A 127 16.25 -6.19 9.06
CA LEU A 127 17.56 -6.66 8.62
C LEU A 127 18.33 -7.34 9.75
N THR A 128 18.24 -6.79 10.98
CA THR A 128 18.83 -7.40 12.17
C THR A 128 18.20 -8.76 12.45
N ALA A 129 16.86 -8.86 12.44
CA ALA A 129 16.14 -10.12 12.59
C ALA A 129 16.54 -11.14 11.50
N THR A 130 16.66 -10.69 10.25
CA THR A 130 17.11 -11.53 9.12
C THR A 130 18.52 -12.07 9.32
N ALA A 131 19.45 -11.26 9.81
CA ALA A 131 20.79 -11.72 10.18
C ALA A 131 20.74 -12.76 11.31
N MET A 132 19.84 -12.61 12.29
CA MET A 132 19.64 -13.61 13.33
C MET A 132 19.10 -14.93 12.76
N TYR A 133 18.15 -14.89 11.82
CA TYR A 133 17.66 -16.10 11.14
C TYR A 133 18.76 -16.80 10.34
N ALA A 134 19.61 -16.04 9.64
CA ALA A 134 20.78 -16.60 8.95
C ALA A 134 21.77 -17.25 9.94
N LEU A 135 22.01 -16.62 11.08
CA LEU A 135 22.84 -17.20 12.14
C LEU A 135 22.21 -18.48 12.72
N SER A 136 20.90 -18.46 13.01
CA SER A 136 20.13 -19.65 13.44
C SER A 136 20.30 -20.78 12.42
N TRP A 137 20.17 -20.48 11.13
CA TRP A 137 20.38 -21.45 10.05
C TRP A 137 21.78 -22.05 10.06
N THR A 138 22.83 -21.24 10.27
CA THR A 138 24.21 -21.76 10.38
C THR A 138 24.41 -22.63 11.63
N GLU A 139 23.82 -22.28 12.77
CA GLU A 139 23.91 -23.09 14.00
C GLU A 139 23.13 -24.41 13.87
N ARG A 140 22.00 -24.44 13.13
CA ARG A 140 21.31 -25.70 12.76
C ARG A 140 22.22 -26.62 11.94
N ARG A 141 22.95 -26.07 10.94
CA ARG A 141 23.94 -26.85 10.16
C ARG A 141 25.08 -27.40 11.02
N ARG A 142 25.44 -26.68 12.10
CA ARG A 142 26.43 -27.12 13.11
C ARG A 142 25.85 -28.06 14.17
N LYS A 143 24.58 -28.44 14.07
CA LYS A 143 23.85 -29.31 15.03
C LYS A 143 23.69 -28.70 16.43
N HIS A 144 23.81 -27.38 16.57
CA HIS A 144 23.58 -26.66 17.82
C HIS A 144 22.11 -26.25 17.95
N HIS A 145 21.20 -27.23 18.00
CA HIS A 145 19.75 -27.00 17.86
C HIS A 145 19.16 -26.04 18.91
N LEU A 146 19.48 -26.21 20.19
CA LEU A 146 18.96 -25.33 21.25
C LEU A 146 19.39 -23.87 21.04
N ARG A 147 20.66 -23.65 20.72
CA ARG A 147 21.19 -22.31 20.44
C ARG A 147 20.53 -21.71 19.21
N ALA A 148 20.35 -22.50 18.15
CA ALA A 148 19.67 -22.06 16.95
C ALA A 148 18.21 -21.64 17.22
N SER A 149 17.46 -22.43 18.00
CA SER A 149 16.08 -22.13 18.38
C SER A 149 15.98 -20.86 19.21
N LEU A 150 16.92 -20.62 20.15
CA LEU A 150 16.96 -19.36 20.91
C LEU A 150 17.24 -18.15 20.00
N ILE A 151 18.16 -18.30 19.03
CA ILE A 151 18.47 -17.22 18.09
C ILE A 151 17.27 -16.90 17.18
N SER A 152 16.57 -17.91 16.63
CA SER A 152 15.36 -17.67 15.84
C SER A 152 14.24 -17.06 16.66
N ALA A 153 14.06 -17.46 17.93
CA ALA A 153 13.07 -16.86 18.82
C ALA A 153 13.34 -15.37 19.09
N VAL A 154 14.60 -14.99 19.33
CA VAL A 154 14.96 -13.56 19.50
C VAL A 154 14.76 -12.79 18.19
N GLY A 155 15.16 -13.35 17.05
CA GLY A 155 14.88 -12.75 15.74
C GLY A 155 13.38 -12.51 15.52
N TYR A 156 12.54 -13.47 15.91
CA TYR A 156 11.09 -13.36 15.79
C TYR A 156 10.50 -12.30 16.71
N ALA A 157 10.99 -12.19 17.95
CA ALA A 157 10.59 -11.11 18.84
C ALA A 157 10.93 -9.71 18.26
N ILE A 158 12.09 -9.56 17.61
CA ILE A 158 12.46 -8.33 16.90
C ILE A 158 11.52 -8.07 15.72
N SER A 159 11.24 -9.08 14.87
CA SER A 159 10.30 -8.95 13.75
C SER A 159 8.90 -8.53 14.23
N MET A 160 8.38 -9.14 15.29
CA MET A 160 7.06 -8.77 15.86
C MET A 160 7.05 -7.33 16.39
N SER A 161 8.12 -6.91 17.06
CA SER A 161 8.25 -5.52 17.54
C SER A 161 8.33 -4.52 16.38
N SER A 162 9.07 -4.88 15.32
CA SER A 162 9.16 -4.10 14.08
C SER A 162 7.82 -4.04 13.34
N GLY A 163 6.99 -5.09 13.44
CA GLY A 163 5.65 -5.14 12.86
C GLY A 163 4.72 -4.03 13.37
N VAL A 164 4.89 -3.58 14.62
CA VAL A 164 4.15 -2.42 15.14
C VAL A 164 4.53 -1.13 14.37
N LEU A 165 5.81 -0.95 14.04
CA LEU A 165 6.27 0.18 13.21
C LEU A 165 5.72 0.06 11.78
N GLY A 166 5.72 -1.14 11.21
CA GLY A 166 5.13 -1.41 9.90
C GLY A 166 3.64 -1.07 9.84
N GLY A 167 2.89 -1.47 10.88
CA GLY A 167 1.48 -1.10 11.02
C GLY A 167 1.27 0.41 11.09
N HIS A 168 2.15 1.14 11.79
CA HIS A 168 2.07 2.61 11.83
C HIS A 168 2.32 3.25 10.46
N LEU A 169 3.26 2.73 9.66
CA LEU A 169 3.51 3.23 8.30
C LEU A 169 2.26 3.09 7.41
N VAL A 170 1.59 1.95 7.49
CA VAL A 170 0.40 1.68 6.67
C VAL A 170 -0.81 2.46 7.20
N PHE A 171 -1.18 2.26 8.46
CA PHE A 171 -2.46 2.73 8.99
C PHE A 171 -2.45 4.18 9.44
N ALA A 172 -1.31 4.69 9.93
CA ALA A 172 -1.22 6.08 10.38
C ALA A 172 -0.61 7.02 9.34
N SER A 173 0.29 6.51 8.48
CA SER A 173 0.95 7.32 7.45
C SER A 173 0.50 7.05 6.01
N GLY A 174 -0.43 6.11 5.80
CA GLY A 174 -1.00 5.81 4.48
C GLY A 174 -0.02 5.20 3.47
N VAL A 175 1.16 4.75 3.91
CA VAL A 175 2.20 4.25 3.00
C VAL A 175 1.72 2.95 2.35
N GLY A 176 1.71 2.93 1.02
CA GLY A 176 1.29 1.77 0.24
C GLY A 176 -0.21 1.54 0.20
N THR A 177 -1.01 2.54 0.59
CA THR A 177 -2.47 2.54 0.44
C THR A 177 -2.88 3.55 -0.62
N ASP A 178 -4.06 3.39 -1.21
CA ASP A 178 -4.61 4.39 -2.14
C ASP A 178 -4.94 5.68 -1.39
N GLN A 179 -4.26 6.76 -1.76
CA GLN A 179 -4.39 8.09 -1.19
C GLN A 179 -5.12 9.07 -2.14
N SER A 180 -5.91 8.58 -3.10
CA SER A 180 -6.65 9.44 -4.04
C SER A 180 -7.77 10.26 -3.39
N GLY A 181 -8.14 9.94 -2.15
CA GLY A 181 -9.21 10.61 -1.41
C GLY A 181 -10.61 10.29 -1.97
N PRO A 182 -11.62 11.12 -1.63
CA PRO A 182 -12.98 10.97 -2.14
C PRO A 182 -13.04 10.98 -3.67
N GLN A 183 -13.90 10.14 -4.24
CA GLN A 183 -14.09 10.02 -5.69
C GLN A 183 -15.53 10.35 -6.06
N LEU A 184 -15.73 10.88 -7.27
CA LEU A 184 -17.08 11.12 -7.79
C LEU A 184 -17.75 9.77 -8.09
N GLU A 185 -18.87 9.50 -7.42
CA GLU A 185 -19.64 8.25 -7.60
C GLU A 185 -20.86 8.42 -8.50
N SER A 186 -21.27 9.66 -8.77
CA SER A 186 -22.48 9.95 -9.55
C SER A 186 -22.35 9.44 -10.99
N ALA A 187 -23.27 8.54 -11.37
CA ALA A 187 -23.44 8.10 -12.77
C ALA A 187 -24.16 9.16 -13.64
N GLN A 188 -24.72 10.19 -13.01
CA GLN A 188 -25.34 11.32 -13.70
C GLN A 188 -24.28 12.33 -14.12
N TRP A 189 -24.56 13.06 -15.19
CA TRP A 189 -23.70 14.14 -15.65
C TRP A 189 -23.86 15.36 -14.75
N VAL A 190 -22.77 15.76 -14.10
CA VAL A 190 -22.73 16.89 -13.18
C VAL A 190 -21.94 18.03 -13.82
N PRO A 191 -22.49 19.26 -13.85
CA PRO A 191 -21.76 20.43 -14.33
C PRO A 191 -20.49 20.68 -13.49
N ALA A 192 -19.35 20.87 -14.18
CA ALA A 192 -18.05 21.07 -13.54
C ALA A 192 -17.48 22.47 -13.78
N LEU A 193 -17.49 22.93 -15.04
CA LEU A 193 -16.90 24.22 -15.42
C LEU A 193 -17.44 24.72 -16.76
N ALA A 194 -17.53 26.03 -16.97
CA ALA A 194 -17.73 26.57 -18.31
C ALA A 194 -16.50 26.29 -19.20
N GLN A 195 -16.72 25.88 -20.45
CA GLN A 195 -15.65 25.41 -21.34
C GLN A 195 -14.59 26.47 -21.62
N ASP A 196 -14.99 27.74 -21.69
CA ASP A 196 -14.14 28.90 -21.91
C ASP A 196 -13.36 29.33 -20.67
N CYS A 197 -13.77 28.89 -19.48
CA CYS A 197 -13.02 29.06 -18.23
C CYS A 197 -11.90 28.03 -18.06
N LEU A 198 -11.91 26.92 -18.80
CA LEU A 198 -10.82 25.93 -18.73
C LEU A 198 -9.57 26.48 -19.45
N PRO A 199 -8.43 26.64 -18.76
CA PRO A 199 -7.19 27.11 -19.38
C PRO A 199 -6.75 26.24 -20.57
N ASP A 200 -6.06 26.83 -21.53
CA ASP A 200 -5.55 26.11 -22.71
C ASP A 200 -4.42 25.13 -22.36
N GLN A 201 -3.73 25.36 -21.25
CA GLN A 201 -2.61 24.54 -20.79
C GLN A 201 -2.69 24.30 -19.28
N GLY A 202 -2.03 23.24 -18.84
CA GLY A 202 -1.94 22.86 -17.43
C GLY A 202 -3.12 22.04 -16.95
N LEU A 203 -3.12 21.74 -15.66
CA LEU A 203 -4.13 20.95 -14.97
C LEU A 203 -4.93 21.89 -14.07
N HIS A 204 -6.25 21.84 -14.18
CA HIS A 204 -7.14 22.79 -13.51
C HIS A 204 -8.08 22.06 -12.55
N ARG A 205 -7.92 22.34 -11.24
CA ARG A 205 -8.80 21.81 -10.21
C ARG A 205 -10.17 22.48 -10.26
N VAL A 206 -11.22 21.67 -10.22
CA VAL A 206 -12.61 22.08 -10.00
C VAL A 206 -13.21 21.22 -8.89
N GLU A 207 -14.33 21.66 -8.34
CA GLU A 207 -15.08 20.90 -7.34
C GLU A 207 -16.44 20.51 -7.92
N VAL A 208 -16.78 19.22 -7.82
CA VAL A 208 -18.00 18.62 -8.34
C VAL A 208 -18.59 17.74 -7.25
N ASP A 209 -19.79 18.05 -6.76
CA ASP A 209 -20.44 17.33 -5.65
C ASP A 209 -19.54 17.16 -4.40
N ASN A 210 -18.77 18.21 -4.04
CA ASN A 210 -17.76 18.20 -2.97
C ASN A 210 -16.57 17.25 -3.19
N VAL A 211 -16.37 16.78 -4.42
CA VAL A 211 -15.21 16.00 -4.84
C VAL A 211 -14.33 16.86 -5.74
N GLY A 212 -13.03 16.87 -5.47
CA GLY A 212 -12.07 17.51 -6.35
C GLY A 212 -11.83 16.71 -7.62
N VAL A 213 -11.95 17.38 -8.76
CA VAL A 213 -11.69 16.84 -10.10
C VAL A 213 -10.67 17.74 -10.78
N VAL A 214 -9.74 17.15 -11.52
CA VAL A 214 -8.74 17.88 -12.28
C VAL A 214 -9.05 17.74 -13.77
N LEU A 215 -9.38 18.87 -14.39
CA LEU A 215 -9.68 19.00 -15.81
C LEU A 215 -8.46 19.50 -16.57
N PHE A 216 -8.26 18.99 -17.78
CA PHE A 216 -7.26 19.53 -18.69
C PHE A 216 -7.60 19.23 -20.14
N ARG A 217 -7.02 20.01 -21.06
CA ARG A 217 -7.13 19.78 -22.50
C ARG A 217 -6.03 18.81 -22.92
N SER A 218 -6.43 17.71 -23.54
CA SER A 218 -5.55 16.74 -24.21
C SER A 218 -5.67 16.88 -25.73
N GLU A 219 -4.83 16.18 -26.48
CA GLU A 219 -4.90 16.14 -27.94
C GLU A 219 -6.25 15.59 -28.45
N ASP A 220 -6.87 14.68 -27.69
CA ASP A 220 -8.14 14.02 -28.03
C ASP A 220 -9.37 14.70 -27.40
N GLY A 221 -9.20 15.87 -26.77
CA GLY A 221 -10.29 16.60 -26.10
C GLY A 221 -10.07 16.78 -24.60
N ILE A 222 -11.12 17.13 -23.87
CA ILE A 222 -11.05 17.41 -22.42
C ILE A 222 -11.06 16.09 -21.65
N ARG A 223 -10.13 15.95 -20.70
CA ARG A 223 -10.03 14.81 -19.80
C ARG A 223 -10.23 15.25 -18.35
N ALA A 224 -10.64 14.31 -17.50
CA ALA A 224 -10.91 14.54 -16.09
C ALA A 224 -10.34 13.40 -15.24
N VAL A 225 -9.54 13.76 -14.24
CA VAL A 225 -8.92 12.81 -13.31
C VAL A 225 -9.15 13.23 -11.85
N GLY A 226 -8.85 12.34 -10.90
CA GLY A 226 -8.93 12.63 -9.47
C GLY A 226 -7.97 13.73 -9.02
N GLU A 227 -8.35 14.45 -7.96
CA GLU A 227 -7.55 15.55 -7.39
C GLU A 227 -6.18 15.09 -6.87
N PHE A 228 -6.11 13.91 -6.26
CA PHE A 228 -4.94 13.46 -5.53
C PHE A 228 -4.30 12.23 -6.16
N CYS A 229 -2.96 12.23 -6.22
CA CYS A 229 -2.19 11.08 -6.64
C CYS A 229 -2.43 9.90 -5.67
N PRO A 230 -2.75 8.70 -6.15
CA PRO A 230 -3.02 7.54 -5.30
C PRO A 230 -1.79 7.08 -4.49
N HIS A 231 -0.59 7.55 -4.82
CA HIS A 231 0.64 7.18 -4.10
C HIS A 231 0.74 7.83 -2.71
N LEU A 232 0.70 9.16 -2.63
CA LEU A 232 0.91 9.93 -1.39
C LEU A 232 0.06 11.21 -1.34
N ALA A 233 -1.08 11.25 -2.04
CA ALA A 233 -1.98 12.39 -2.10
C ALA A 233 -1.37 13.69 -2.66
N ALA A 234 -0.43 13.59 -3.61
CA ALA A 234 0.09 14.77 -4.30
C ALA A 234 -1.06 15.48 -5.06
N PRO A 235 -1.20 16.81 -4.98
CA PRO A 235 -2.22 17.54 -5.72
C PRO A 235 -1.91 17.47 -7.23
N MET A 236 -2.76 16.80 -7.99
CA MET A 236 -2.54 16.57 -9.42
C MET A 236 -2.68 17.85 -10.26
N ALA A 237 -3.35 18.87 -9.74
CA ALA A 237 -3.40 20.19 -10.36
C ALA A 237 -2.01 20.87 -10.47
N ASP A 238 -1.06 20.50 -9.61
CA ASP A 238 0.33 20.98 -9.68
C ASP A 238 1.20 20.13 -10.62
N GLY A 239 0.63 19.07 -11.22
CA GLY A 239 1.30 18.19 -12.15
C GLY A 239 1.42 18.75 -13.57
N TRP A 240 1.72 17.88 -14.53
CA TRP A 240 1.75 18.24 -15.96
C TRP A 240 1.37 17.05 -16.84
N VAL A 241 1.15 17.31 -18.13
CA VAL A 241 0.98 16.26 -19.14
C VAL A 241 2.29 16.08 -19.90
N ASP A 242 2.79 14.86 -19.98
CA ASP A 242 3.97 14.49 -20.78
C ASP A 242 3.60 13.34 -21.72
N ARG A 243 3.72 13.57 -23.04
CA ARG A 243 3.40 12.58 -24.09
C ARG A 243 2.02 11.92 -23.90
N GLY A 244 1.02 12.73 -23.59
CA GLY A 244 -0.36 12.29 -23.34
C GLY A 244 -0.59 11.58 -22.02
N LYS A 245 0.40 11.50 -21.11
CA LYS A 245 0.27 10.93 -19.77
C LYS A 245 0.25 12.02 -18.71
N VAL A 246 -0.60 11.85 -17.70
CA VAL A 246 -0.66 12.77 -16.56
C VAL A 246 0.45 12.41 -15.58
N VAL A 247 1.25 13.40 -15.17
CA VAL A 247 2.44 13.22 -14.34
C VAL A 247 2.25 13.88 -12.99
N CYS A 248 2.45 13.09 -11.93
CA CYS A 248 2.41 13.54 -10.54
C CYS A 248 3.60 14.47 -10.22
N PRO A 249 3.37 15.59 -9.51
CA PRO A 249 4.41 16.59 -9.24
C PRO A 249 5.46 16.16 -8.22
N TRP A 250 5.19 15.16 -7.38
CA TRP A 250 6.11 14.78 -6.31
C TRP A 250 7.16 13.78 -6.77
N HIS A 251 6.74 12.62 -7.28
CA HIS A 251 7.66 11.52 -7.60
C HIS A 251 7.60 11.08 -9.07
N GLY A 252 6.82 11.78 -9.89
CA GLY A 252 6.75 11.54 -11.32
C GLY A 252 6.02 10.26 -11.73
N SER A 253 5.12 9.73 -10.87
CA SER A 253 4.17 8.70 -11.29
C SER A 253 3.44 9.18 -12.55
N GLN A 254 3.31 8.32 -13.55
CA GLN A 254 2.63 8.63 -14.80
C GLN A 254 1.39 7.75 -14.94
N PHE A 255 0.28 8.37 -15.33
CA PHE A 255 -1.01 7.73 -15.48
C PHE A 255 -1.54 7.91 -16.90
N ASP A 256 -2.21 6.89 -17.38
CA ASP A 256 -3.07 7.02 -18.54
C ASP A 256 -4.32 7.84 -18.15
N PRO A 257 -4.63 8.96 -18.82
CA PRO A 257 -5.74 9.82 -18.43
C PRO A 257 -7.12 9.32 -18.87
N GLU A 258 -7.17 8.24 -19.65
CA GLU A 258 -8.42 7.62 -20.09
C GLU A 258 -8.80 6.46 -19.16
N SER A 259 -7.85 5.54 -18.92
CA SER A 259 -8.10 4.38 -18.05
C SER A 259 -7.73 4.60 -16.59
N GLY A 260 -6.86 5.57 -16.29
CA GLY A 260 -6.29 5.76 -14.95
C GLY A 260 -5.10 4.84 -14.65
N GLU A 261 -4.78 3.91 -15.54
CA GLU A 261 -3.73 2.91 -15.31
C GLU A 261 -2.36 3.55 -15.05
N VAL A 262 -1.61 2.93 -14.14
CA VAL A 262 -0.24 3.34 -13.85
C VAL A 262 0.68 2.92 -14.98
N VAL A 263 1.16 3.89 -15.75
CA VAL A 263 2.20 3.70 -16.77
C VAL A 263 3.58 3.63 -16.11
N ARG A 264 3.80 4.47 -15.10
CA ARG A 264 5.05 4.53 -14.33
C ARG A 264 4.75 4.80 -12.86
N GLY A 265 5.29 3.96 -11.98
CA GLY A 265 5.21 4.18 -10.54
C GLY A 265 6.00 5.41 -10.06
N PRO A 266 6.05 5.66 -8.74
CA PRO A 266 5.84 4.68 -7.66
C PRO A 266 4.40 4.38 -7.24
N ALA A 267 3.39 5.06 -7.79
CA ALA A 267 2.00 4.65 -7.57
C ALA A 267 1.78 3.18 -7.97
N SER A 268 0.98 2.44 -7.21
CA SER A 268 0.56 1.07 -7.55
C SER A 268 -0.93 1.00 -7.89
N ALA A 269 -1.74 1.87 -7.29
CA ALA A 269 -3.16 2.01 -7.58
C ALA A 269 -3.40 2.99 -8.74
N PRO A 270 -4.46 2.80 -9.54
CA PRO A 270 -4.80 3.68 -10.65
C PRO A 270 -5.21 5.07 -10.16
N LEU A 271 -4.99 6.10 -10.98
CA LEU A 271 -5.54 7.43 -10.75
C LEU A 271 -7.03 7.41 -11.14
N PRO A 272 -7.95 7.91 -10.30
CA PRO A 272 -9.36 7.97 -10.69
C PRO A 272 -9.55 8.78 -11.98
N CYS A 273 -10.36 8.26 -12.91
CA CYS A 273 -10.69 8.91 -14.18
C CYS A 273 -12.21 9.03 -14.33
N TYR A 274 -12.64 10.16 -14.89
CA TYR A 274 -14.04 10.49 -15.05
C TYR A 274 -14.39 10.67 -16.53
N GLN A 275 -15.62 10.30 -16.88
CA GLN A 275 -16.11 10.60 -18.21
C GLN A 275 -16.42 12.08 -18.32
N VAL A 276 -16.10 12.66 -19.46
CA VAL A 276 -16.30 14.09 -19.75
C VAL A 276 -17.19 14.24 -20.97
N ARG A 277 -18.12 15.19 -20.92
CA ARG A 277 -18.79 15.70 -22.12
C ARG A 277 -18.93 17.22 -22.03
N THR A 278 -19.15 17.84 -23.18
CA THR A 278 -19.51 19.26 -23.24
C THR A 278 -20.93 19.41 -23.76
N ARG A 279 -21.78 20.12 -23.02
CA ARG A 279 -23.17 20.39 -23.41
C ARG A 279 -23.47 21.88 -23.19
N GLY A 280 -23.84 22.57 -24.27
CA GLY A 280 -24.20 23.99 -24.19
C GLY A 280 -23.08 24.89 -23.65
N GLY A 281 -21.82 24.57 -23.95
CA GLY A 281 -20.65 25.32 -23.46
C GLY A 281 -20.23 24.99 -22.02
N VAL A 282 -20.87 24.01 -21.37
CA VAL A 282 -20.51 23.56 -20.03
C VAL A 282 -19.87 22.18 -20.10
N ILE A 283 -18.73 22.02 -19.42
CA ILE A 283 -18.08 20.74 -19.17
C ILE A 283 -18.86 20.05 -18.06
N GLU A 284 -19.34 18.84 -18.35
CA GLU A 284 -19.99 17.96 -17.39
C GLU A 284 -19.12 16.71 -17.19
N VAL A 285 -19.05 16.23 -15.96
CA VAL A 285 -18.33 15.02 -15.59
C VAL A 285 -19.24 13.99 -14.94
N ARG A 286 -18.86 12.71 -14.98
CA ARG A 286 -19.51 11.64 -14.21
C ARG A 286 -18.53 10.52 -13.89
N ALA A 287 -18.88 9.69 -12.92
CA ALA A 287 -18.16 8.48 -12.59
C ALA A 287 -18.05 7.55 -13.82
N THR A 288 -16.88 6.95 -14.02
CA THR A 288 -16.70 5.86 -14.99
C THR A 288 -17.34 4.61 -14.41
N SER A 289 -18.30 4.00 -15.11
CA SER A 289 -19.15 2.91 -14.60
C SER A 289 -18.44 1.55 -14.42
N GLU A 290 -17.11 1.52 -14.35
CA GLU A 290 -16.30 0.28 -14.32
C GLU A 290 -15.46 0.16 -13.05
N ARG A 291 -16.05 0.45 -11.90
CA ARG A 291 -15.72 -0.36 -10.74
C ARG A 291 -16.41 -1.71 -10.98
N PRO A 292 -15.76 -2.88 -10.81
CA PRO A 292 -16.52 -4.09 -10.55
C PRO A 292 -17.37 -3.76 -9.33
N VAL A 293 -18.65 -3.48 -9.59
CA VAL A 293 -19.67 -3.59 -8.57
C VAL A 293 -19.62 -5.08 -8.25
N ASP A 294 -19.36 -5.42 -6.99
CA ASP A 294 -19.65 -6.75 -6.50
C ASP A 294 -21.12 -7.02 -6.88
N ASP A 295 -21.30 -7.78 -7.95
CA ASP A 295 -22.60 -8.31 -8.33
C ASP A 295 -22.92 -9.40 -7.32
N GLU A 296 -23.36 -8.96 -6.15
CA GLU A 296 -24.26 -9.74 -5.32
C GLU A 296 -25.39 -8.84 -4.85
N SER A 297 -26.37 -8.78 -5.74
CA SER A 297 -27.77 -8.97 -5.37
C SER A 297 -27.93 -10.05 -4.28
N VAL A 298 -27.79 -9.67 -3.02
CA VAL A 298 -28.44 -10.37 -1.90
C VAL A 298 -29.40 -9.40 -1.26
N VAL A 299 -30.58 -9.34 -1.88
CA VAL A 299 -31.81 -8.99 -1.19
C VAL A 299 -32.09 -10.13 -0.22
N THR A 300 -31.52 -10.09 0.98
CA THR A 300 -32.05 -10.88 2.10
C THR A 300 -33.13 -10.06 2.78
N GLU A 301 -34.38 -10.40 2.46
CA GLU A 301 -35.47 -10.30 3.40
C GLU A 301 -35.02 -10.81 4.77
N ALA A 302 -34.89 -9.90 5.73
CA ALA A 302 -34.81 -10.23 7.14
C ALA A 302 -35.47 -9.12 7.96
N CYS A 303 -36.75 -9.36 8.25
CA CYS A 303 -37.51 -8.83 9.39
C CYS A 303 -37.51 -7.31 9.61
N PHE A 304 -38.51 -6.66 9.03
CA PHE A 304 -39.25 -5.65 9.78
C PHE A 304 -39.97 -6.34 10.95
N ALA A 305 -39.42 -6.21 12.14
CA ALA A 305 -40.18 -6.32 13.38
C ALA A 305 -39.88 -5.09 14.24
N GLU A 306 -40.91 -4.23 14.30
CA GLU A 306 -41.21 -3.26 15.37
C GLU A 306 -40.30 -2.03 15.52
N ALA A 307 -40.66 -0.98 14.77
CA ALA A 307 -40.67 0.36 15.31
C ALA A 307 -42.09 0.69 15.80
N CYS A 308 -42.22 0.85 17.12
CA CYS A 308 -42.90 1.95 17.80
C CYS A 308 -44.25 2.52 17.28
N LEU A 309 -45.21 2.51 18.21
CA LEU A 309 -46.23 3.53 18.51
C LEU A 309 -47.57 3.47 17.76
N THR A 310 -48.63 3.15 18.51
CA THR A 310 -49.83 4.01 18.58
C THR A 310 -50.38 4.06 20.01
N ASP A 311 -50.79 5.26 20.39
CA ASP A 311 -51.22 5.76 21.68
C ASP A 311 -52.44 5.11 22.34
N ASP A 312 -52.40 5.12 23.67
CA ASP A 312 -53.43 5.62 24.61
C ASP A 312 -54.90 5.18 24.44
N ASN A 313 -55.39 4.38 25.41
CA ASN A 313 -56.75 4.54 25.95
C ASN A 313 -56.99 3.70 27.22
N SER A 314 -57.08 4.42 28.34
CA SER A 314 -58.07 4.27 29.43
C SER A 314 -58.54 2.86 29.82
N GLU A 315 -58.09 2.39 30.98
CA GLU A 315 -58.83 1.45 31.81
C GLU A 315 -60.17 2.07 32.25
N ALA A 316 -61.26 1.43 31.84
CA ALA A 316 -62.55 1.58 32.48
C ALA A 316 -62.57 0.66 33.71
N ALA A 317 -62.81 1.27 34.87
CA ALA A 317 -63.31 0.55 36.03
C ALA A 317 -64.68 -0.06 35.71
N LEU A 318 -64.83 -1.38 35.91
CA LEU A 318 -65.92 -2.09 36.62
C LEU A 318 -65.75 -3.60 36.48
#